data_AF-A0A969VWY9-F1
#
_entry.id   AF-A0A969VWY9-F1
#
_cell.length_a   1.000
_cell.length_b   1.000
_cell.length_c   1.000
_cell.angle_alpha   90.00
_cell.angle_beta   90.00
_cell.angle_gamma   90.00
#
_symmetry.space_group_name_H-M   'P 1'
#
loop_
_entity.id
_entity.type
_entity.pdbx_description
1 polymer ?
#
loop_
_entity_poly.entity_id
_entity_poly.type
_entity_poly.pdbx_seq_one_letter_code
_entity_poly.pdbx_strand_id
1 'polypeptide(L)'
;MVAIAIQRAGQGLLQARRLAQHAEALGYKRFWVAEHHNMPGIASAATLQGQNWLSVDSSVAGYSDTKSVVSSFTRTGGAVTIQTIDIDTGGMNLFDAGAGATEVGIIDGLRDATGAIAAAGFSIATLDISALTNSAADLATLETYILGADSALSEMTDAATDLGSTKSRIGLQQDFVKNLMDAIDRGVGQLVDADMNEESVKLQALQVKQQLGIQALSIANQSSQNILALFQ
;
A
#
# COMPACT_ATOMS: atom_id res chain seq x y z
N MET A 1 5.81 -16.22 22.05
CA MET A 1 6.81 -17.00 21.29
C MET A 1 7.62 -16.13 20.32
N VAL A 2 7.82 -14.82 20.62
CA VAL A 2 8.51 -13.85 19.75
C VAL A 2 9.85 -13.38 20.34
N ALA A 3 10.05 -13.50 21.66
CA ALA A 3 11.32 -13.13 22.33
C ALA A 3 12.53 -14.04 21.99
N ILE A 4 12.33 -15.19 21.35
CA ILE A 4 13.42 -16.14 21.02
C ILE A 4 14.10 -15.78 19.68
N ALA A 5 13.46 -14.96 18.82
CA ALA A 5 14.01 -14.61 17.51
C ALA A 5 15.10 -13.51 17.61
N ILE A 6 14.86 -12.47 18.41
CA ILE A 6 15.81 -11.35 18.60
C ILE A 6 17.09 -11.83 19.31
N GLN A 7 16.96 -12.75 20.28
CA GLN A 7 18.09 -13.27 21.03
C GLN A 7 19.06 -14.14 20.21
N ARG A 8 18.74 -14.47 18.94
CA ARG A 8 19.58 -15.32 18.07
C ARG A 8 20.57 -14.51 17.21
N ALA A 9 20.25 -13.27 16.84
CA ALA A 9 21.10 -12.46 15.96
C ALA A 9 22.36 -11.96 16.69
N GLY A 10 22.21 -11.28 17.82
CA GLY A 10 23.34 -10.89 18.67
C GLY A 10 24.20 -12.07 19.14
N GLN A 11 23.60 -13.23 19.45
CA GLN A 11 24.36 -14.45 19.78
C GLN A 11 25.16 -15.00 18.58
N GLY A 12 24.59 -14.93 17.37
CA GLY A 12 25.26 -15.33 16.13
C GLY A 12 26.45 -14.43 15.79
N LEU A 13 26.30 -13.11 15.93
CA LEU A 13 27.38 -12.15 15.75
C LEU A 13 28.52 -12.34 16.78
N LEU A 14 28.17 -12.59 18.05
CA LEU A 14 29.16 -12.89 19.09
C LEU A 14 29.86 -14.24 18.87
N GLN A 15 29.17 -15.26 18.34
CA GLN A 15 29.77 -16.53 17.95
C GLN A 15 30.70 -16.36 16.75
N ALA A 16 30.29 -15.60 15.72
CA ALA A 16 31.13 -15.26 14.59
C ALA A 16 32.40 -14.51 15.02
N ARG A 17 32.27 -13.56 15.96
CA ARG A 17 33.42 -12.86 16.58
C ARG A 17 34.38 -13.83 17.27
N ARG A 18 33.86 -14.73 18.11
CA ARG A 18 34.69 -15.73 18.80
C ARG A 18 35.41 -16.65 17.82
N LEU A 19 34.71 -17.10 16.78
CA LEU A 19 35.29 -17.96 15.75
C LEU A 19 36.39 -17.24 14.97
N ALA A 20 36.18 -15.97 14.62
CA ALA A 20 37.18 -15.14 13.96
C ALA A 20 38.44 -14.97 14.84
N GLN A 21 38.27 -14.62 16.12
CA GLN A 21 39.38 -14.50 17.08
C GLN A 21 40.14 -15.82 17.24
N HIS A 22 39.44 -16.95 17.25
CA HIS A 22 40.06 -18.27 17.33
C HIS A 22 40.85 -18.63 16.07
N ALA A 23 40.33 -18.31 14.88
CA ALA A 23 41.04 -18.52 13.61
C ALA A 23 42.31 -17.66 13.51
N GLU A 24 42.30 -16.44 14.03
CA GLU A 24 43.50 -15.60 14.08
C GLU A 24 44.57 -16.15 15.02
N ALA A 25 44.17 -16.69 16.18
CA ALA A 25 45.09 -17.36 17.09
C ALA A 25 45.76 -18.59 16.44
N LEU A 26 45.09 -19.23 15.48
CA LEU A 26 45.61 -20.34 14.68
C LEU A 26 46.46 -19.88 13.47
N GLY A 27 46.69 -18.57 13.30
CA GLY A 27 47.54 -18.00 12.25
C GLY A 27 46.84 -17.76 10.91
N TYR A 28 45.52 -17.92 10.82
CA TYR A 28 44.75 -17.57 9.62
C TYR A 28 44.61 -16.05 9.48
N LYS A 29 44.72 -15.55 8.25
CA LYS A 29 44.44 -14.14 7.93
C LYS A 29 42.97 -13.97 7.60
N ARG A 30 42.35 -12.94 8.18
CA ARG A 30 40.94 -12.60 7.89
C ARG A 30 40.81 -12.11 6.45
N PHE A 31 39.84 -12.68 5.75
CA PHE A 31 39.29 -12.12 4.52
C PHE A 31 37.82 -11.81 4.78
N TRP A 32 37.45 -10.55 4.70
CA TRP A 32 36.07 -10.12 4.81
C TRP A 32 35.44 -10.16 3.42
N VAL A 33 34.39 -10.97 3.26
CA VAL A 33 33.54 -10.96 2.06
C VAL A 33 32.24 -10.29 2.47
N ALA A 34 32.02 -9.07 1.98
CA ALA A 34 30.73 -8.42 2.09
C ALA A 34 29.80 -9.03 1.04
N GLU A 35 28.75 -9.72 1.48
CA GLU A 35 27.70 -10.15 0.57
C GLU A 35 26.68 -9.01 0.46
N HIS A 36 26.81 -8.20 -0.58
CA HIS A 36 25.78 -7.23 -0.93
C HIS A 36 24.63 -7.95 -1.62
N HIS A 37 23.70 -8.46 -0.82
CA HIS A 37 22.33 -8.64 -1.29
C HIS A 37 21.86 -7.24 -1.63
N ASN A 38 21.65 -6.92 -2.90
CA ASN A 38 21.28 -5.61 -3.45
C ASN A 38 19.97 -5.06 -2.84
N MET A 39 19.95 -4.86 -1.54
CA MET A 39 18.83 -4.51 -0.68
C MET A 39 18.23 -3.16 -1.09
N PRO A 40 19.03 -2.14 -1.43
CA PRO A 40 18.49 -0.92 -2.03
C PRO A 40 17.70 -1.22 -3.32
N GLY A 41 18.22 -2.09 -4.18
CA GLY A 41 17.54 -2.53 -5.39
C GLY A 41 16.22 -3.28 -5.10
N ILE A 42 16.22 -4.22 -4.16
CA ILE A 42 15.02 -4.99 -3.79
C ILE A 42 13.98 -4.08 -3.12
N ALA A 43 14.40 -3.21 -2.22
CA ALA A 43 13.52 -2.25 -1.55
C ALA A 43 12.94 -1.24 -2.54
N SER A 44 13.75 -0.71 -3.46
CA SER A 44 13.28 0.24 -4.50
C SER A 44 12.30 -0.40 -5.51
N ALA A 45 12.40 -1.71 -5.73
CA ALA A 45 11.50 -2.47 -6.59
C ALA A 45 10.23 -2.97 -5.86
N ALA A 46 10.16 -2.81 -4.54
CA ALA A 46 8.99 -3.24 -3.77
C ALA A 46 7.76 -2.42 -4.17
N THR A 47 6.64 -3.11 -4.40
CA THR A 47 5.37 -2.47 -4.75
C THR A 47 4.24 -3.01 -3.89
N LEU A 48 3.54 -2.10 -3.24
CA LEU A 48 2.34 -2.33 -2.44
C LEU A 48 1.28 -1.38 -2.99
N GLN A 49 0.24 -1.92 -3.62
CA GLN A 49 -0.82 -1.12 -4.23
C GLN A 49 -0.32 -0.10 -5.28
N GLY A 50 0.77 -0.42 -6.00
CA GLY A 50 1.36 0.45 -7.00
C GLY A 50 2.27 1.55 -6.43
N GLN A 51 2.50 1.57 -5.12
CA GLN A 51 3.42 2.49 -4.44
C GLN A 51 4.54 1.72 -3.77
N ASN A 52 5.69 2.37 -3.58
CA ASN A 52 6.76 1.84 -2.76
C ASN A 52 6.69 2.45 -1.36
N TRP A 53 6.59 1.61 -0.33
CA TRP A 53 6.58 2.03 1.07
C TRP A 53 7.87 1.63 1.81
N LEU A 54 8.74 0.84 1.18
CA LEU A 54 10.01 0.38 1.78
C LEU A 54 11.18 1.28 1.38
N SER A 55 11.08 1.97 0.24
CA SER A 55 12.02 3.01 -0.19
C SER A 55 11.22 4.24 -0.53
N VAL A 56 11.46 5.32 0.21
CA VAL A 56 10.73 6.58 0.12
C VAL A 56 11.70 7.75 -0.02
N ASP A 57 11.15 8.93 -0.31
CA ASP A 57 11.88 10.19 -0.22
C ASP A 57 11.00 11.15 0.59
N SER A 58 11.33 11.29 1.87
CA SER A 58 10.60 12.14 2.80
C SER A 58 10.82 13.64 2.55
N SER A 59 11.83 14.01 1.76
CA SER A 59 12.13 15.41 1.44
C SER A 59 11.24 15.99 0.33
N VAL A 60 10.52 15.14 -0.41
CA VAL A 60 9.60 15.57 -1.45
C VAL A 60 8.42 16.32 -0.84
N ALA A 61 8.12 17.50 -1.41
CA ALA A 61 6.96 18.29 -0.99
C ALA A 61 5.65 17.48 -1.14
N GLY A 62 4.90 17.36 -0.04
CA GLY A 62 3.67 16.57 0.00
C GLY A 62 3.86 15.10 0.40
N TYR A 63 5.08 14.70 0.79
CA TYR A 63 5.29 13.42 1.47
C TYR A 63 4.49 13.34 2.77
N SER A 64 3.95 12.15 3.05
CA SER A 64 3.21 11.83 4.26
C SER A 64 3.45 10.36 4.59
N ASP A 65 3.82 10.08 5.83
CA ASP A 65 3.91 8.71 6.36
C ASP A 65 2.53 8.07 6.50
N THR A 66 1.47 8.87 6.61
CA THR A 66 0.12 8.32 6.64
C THR A 66 -0.41 8.10 5.22
N LYS A 67 -0.75 6.85 4.90
CA LYS A 67 -1.43 6.44 3.66
C LYS A 67 -2.88 6.08 3.96
N SER A 68 -3.83 6.65 3.21
CA SER A 68 -5.26 6.42 3.39
C SER A 68 -5.79 5.37 2.42
N VAL A 69 -6.54 4.38 2.93
CA VAL A 69 -7.25 3.37 2.12
C VAL A 69 -8.75 3.54 2.30
N VAL A 70 -9.52 3.40 1.21
CA VAL A 70 -10.98 3.59 1.25
C VAL A 70 -11.64 2.45 2.03
N SER A 71 -12.23 2.80 3.17
CA SER A 71 -12.89 1.87 4.08
C SER A 71 -14.36 1.69 3.78
N SER A 72 -15.08 2.77 3.45
CA SER A 72 -16.49 2.67 3.11
C SER A 72 -16.94 3.82 2.20
N PHE A 73 -17.99 3.52 1.45
CA PHE A 73 -18.72 4.47 0.64
C PHE A 73 -20.14 4.53 1.20
N THR A 74 -20.55 5.71 1.68
CA THR A 74 -21.92 5.92 2.14
C THR A 74 -22.56 7.03 1.33
N ARG A 75 -23.77 6.79 0.82
CA ARG A 75 -24.58 7.81 0.14
C ARG A 75 -25.84 8.08 0.94
N THR A 76 -25.99 9.29 1.48
CA THR A 76 -27.21 9.71 2.17
C THR A 76 -27.77 10.96 1.49
N GLY A 77 -29.05 10.92 1.09
CA GLY A 77 -29.73 12.08 0.49
C GLY A 77 -29.08 12.70 -0.75
N GLY A 78 -28.22 11.96 -1.47
CA GLY A 78 -27.46 12.47 -2.63
C GLY A 78 -26.02 12.90 -2.32
N ALA A 79 -25.65 13.06 -1.04
CA ALA A 79 -24.27 13.29 -0.63
C ALA A 79 -23.52 11.96 -0.53
N VAL A 80 -22.40 11.87 -1.26
CA VAL A 80 -21.46 10.74 -1.20
C VAL A 80 -20.36 11.10 -0.21
N THR A 81 -20.18 10.28 0.82
CA THR A 81 -19.04 10.36 1.74
C THR A 81 -18.20 9.09 1.62
N ILE A 82 -16.88 9.30 1.56
CA ILE A 82 -15.89 8.23 1.54
C ILE A 82 -15.17 8.28 2.88
N GLN A 83 -15.27 7.20 3.64
CA GLN A 83 -14.49 7.04 4.86
C GLN A 83 -13.20 6.34 4.50
N THR A 84 -12.09 6.83 5.02
CA THR A 84 -10.78 6.23 4.85
C THR A 84 -10.28 5.64 6.16
N ILE A 85 -9.40 4.67 5.99
CA ILE A 85 -8.62 4.05 7.02
C ILE A 85 -7.19 4.52 6.80
N ASP A 86 -6.62 5.10 7.85
CA ASP A 86 -5.24 5.56 7.82
C ASP A 86 -4.29 4.43 8.23
N ILE A 87 -3.17 4.37 7.52
CA ILE A 87 -2.06 3.44 7.70
C ILE A 87 -0.82 4.31 7.90
N ASP A 88 -0.17 4.18 9.05
CA ASP A 88 1.11 4.82 9.31
C ASP A 88 2.23 3.96 8.70
N THR A 89 3.01 4.53 7.78
CA THR A 89 4.16 3.87 7.15
C THR A 89 5.51 4.41 7.63
N GLY A 90 5.52 5.33 8.59
CA GLY A 90 6.75 6.01 9.02
C GLY A 90 7.77 5.07 9.68
N GLY A 91 7.31 3.99 10.31
CA GLY A 91 8.17 2.96 10.90
C GLY A 91 8.47 1.77 9.98
N MET A 92 8.05 1.79 8.71
CA MET A 92 8.20 0.66 7.78
C MET A 92 9.22 0.92 6.65
N ASN A 93 9.77 2.13 6.54
CA ASN A 93 10.73 2.48 5.51
C ASN A 93 12.12 1.86 5.83
N LEU A 94 12.68 1.16 4.86
CA LEU A 94 14.04 0.64 4.96
C LEU A 94 15.06 1.68 4.49
N PHE A 95 14.68 2.45 3.47
CA PHE A 95 15.48 3.50 2.87
C PHE A 95 14.68 4.78 2.72
N ASP A 96 15.32 5.91 3.03
CA ASP A 96 14.79 7.26 2.85
C ASP A 96 15.83 8.16 2.17
N ALA A 97 15.51 8.61 0.95
CA ALA A 97 16.39 9.50 0.18
C ALA A 97 16.35 10.96 0.65
N GLY A 98 15.64 11.27 1.74
CA GLY A 98 15.53 12.62 2.28
C GLY A 98 16.89 13.23 2.66
N ALA A 99 17.23 14.37 2.04
CA ALA A 99 18.51 15.04 2.25
C ALA A 99 18.61 15.71 3.64
N GLY A 100 19.25 15.07 4.61
CA GLY A 100 19.62 15.68 5.90
C GLY A 100 19.99 14.66 6.98
N ALA A 101 20.51 15.13 8.12
CA ALA A 101 20.87 14.34 9.31
C ALA A 101 19.66 13.68 10.02
N THR A 102 18.66 13.28 9.25
CA THR A 102 17.35 12.77 9.65
C THR A 102 16.87 11.78 8.59
N GLU A 103 17.80 11.05 7.97
CA GLU A 103 17.51 9.84 7.19
C GLU A 103 16.77 8.87 8.13
N VAL A 104 15.45 8.74 7.99
CA VAL A 104 14.64 7.95 8.94
C VAL A 104 14.47 6.49 8.49
N GLY A 105 15.14 6.06 7.42
CA GLY A 105 15.11 4.66 7.02
C GLY A 105 15.83 3.77 8.03
N ILE A 106 15.28 2.58 8.28
CA ILE A 106 15.82 1.63 9.25
C ILE A 106 17.28 1.23 8.92
N ILE A 107 17.66 1.21 7.64
CA ILE A 107 18.96 0.72 7.17
C ILE A 107 19.91 1.86 6.79
N ASP A 108 19.43 2.93 6.17
CA ASP A 108 20.28 4.06 5.76
C ASP A 108 20.42 5.15 6.82
N GLY A 109 19.50 5.24 7.79
CA GLY A 109 19.57 6.20 8.88
C GLY A 109 20.82 6.07 9.76
N LEU A 110 21.36 7.22 10.18
CA LEU A 110 22.51 7.29 11.07
C LEU A 110 22.16 6.81 12.48
N ARG A 111 22.93 5.88 13.02
CA ARG A 111 22.78 5.29 14.35
C ARG A 111 23.87 5.75 15.30
N ASP A 112 23.49 6.11 16.52
CA ASP A 112 24.42 6.45 17.58
C ASP A 112 25.02 5.21 18.28
N ALA A 113 25.83 5.42 19.31
CA ALA A 113 26.47 4.34 20.08
C ALA A 113 25.48 3.44 20.84
N THR A 114 24.23 3.86 21.02
CA THR A 114 23.15 3.06 21.62
C THR A 114 22.39 2.24 20.59
N GLY A 115 22.68 2.43 19.30
CA GLY A 115 22.01 1.79 18.18
C GLY A 115 20.68 2.45 17.79
N ALA A 116 20.33 3.60 18.39
CA ALA A 116 19.15 4.38 18.03
C ALA A 116 19.44 5.30 16.85
N ILE A 117 18.42 5.59 16.03
CA ILE A 117 18.53 6.58 14.95
C ILE A 117 18.76 7.97 15.56
N ALA A 118 19.78 8.67 15.07
CA ALA A 118 20.27 9.93 15.60
C ALA A 118 20.84 10.82 14.48
N ALA A 119 21.10 12.10 14.79
CA ALA A 119 21.60 13.06 13.81
C ALA A 119 23.07 12.85 13.40
N ALA A 120 23.80 12.01 14.13
CA ALA A 120 25.20 11.70 13.86
C ALA A 120 25.51 10.28 14.30
N GLY A 121 26.38 9.60 13.55
CA GLY A 121 26.73 8.23 13.84
C GLY A 121 27.15 7.48 12.59
N PHE A 122 26.76 6.22 12.52
CA PHE A 122 27.05 5.33 11.39
C PHE A 122 25.76 4.77 10.79
N SER A 123 25.75 4.53 9.49
CA SER A 123 24.63 3.87 8.80
C SER A 123 24.91 2.38 8.63
N ILE A 124 23.88 1.54 8.68
CA ILE A 124 24.00 0.11 8.38
C ILE A 124 24.19 -0.10 6.88
N ALA A 125 23.59 0.75 6.03
CA ALA A 125 23.69 0.68 4.58
C ALA A 125 25.13 0.89 4.06
N THR A 126 25.91 1.74 4.73
CA THR A 126 27.27 2.11 4.31
C THR A 126 28.34 1.65 5.30
N LEU A 127 28.05 0.62 6.10
CA LEU A 127 28.94 0.16 7.15
C LEU A 127 30.23 -0.43 6.54
N ASP A 128 31.38 0.14 6.91
CA ASP A 128 32.70 -0.36 6.51
C ASP A 128 33.53 -0.73 7.74
N ILE A 129 33.95 -2.00 7.79
CA ILE A 129 34.80 -2.56 8.85
C ILE A 129 36.21 -2.88 8.37
N SER A 130 36.54 -2.59 7.10
CA SER A 130 37.81 -3.00 6.47
C SER A 130 39.04 -2.33 7.08
N ALA A 131 38.87 -1.11 7.60
CA ALA A 131 39.93 -0.35 8.26
C ALA A 131 40.14 -0.72 9.74
N LEU A 132 39.27 -1.54 10.33
CA LEU A 132 39.33 -1.90 11.75
C LEU A 132 40.37 -2.99 12.03
N THR A 133 41.09 -2.82 13.13
CA THR A 133 42.13 -3.74 13.60
C THR A 133 41.71 -4.43 14.92
N ASN A 134 42.63 -5.14 15.55
CA ASN A 134 42.43 -5.78 16.87
C ASN A 134 42.75 -4.84 18.05
N SER A 135 42.82 -3.53 17.81
CA SER A 135 42.97 -2.53 18.87
C SER A 135 41.75 -2.50 19.79
N ALA A 136 41.95 -2.19 21.07
CA ALA A 136 40.85 -2.07 22.04
C ALA A 136 39.79 -1.01 21.60
N ALA A 137 40.22 0.06 20.92
CA ALA A 137 39.31 1.08 20.40
C ALA A 137 38.46 0.56 19.22
N ASP A 138 39.05 -0.23 18.33
CA ASP A 138 38.36 -0.81 17.18
C ASP A 138 37.36 -1.89 17.63
N LEU A 139 37.73 -2.66 18.65
CA LEU A 139 36.83 -3.64 19.27
C LEU A 139 35.61 -2.97 19.92
N ALA A 140 35.79 -1.82 20.60
CA ALA A 140 34.67 -1.05 21.13
C ALA A 140 33.76 -0.51 20.01
N THR A 141 34.35 -0.06 18.91
CA THR A 141 33.59 0.39 17.72
C THR A 141 32.78 -0.76 17.10
N LEU A 142 33.36 -1.95 16.97
CA LEU A 142 32.65 -3.15 16.50
C LEU A 142 31.47 -3.51 17.40
N GLU A 143 31.60 -3.35 18.72
CA GLU A 143 30.50 -3.59 19.65
C GLU A 143 29.34 -2.60 19.43
N THR A 144 29.64 -1.33 19.15
CA THR A 144 28.60 -0.35 18.77
C THR A 144 27.93 -0.69 17.44
N TYR A 145 28.70 -1.17 16.45
CA TYR A 145 28.15 -1.58 15.14
C TYR A 145 27.24 -2.80 15.28
N ILE A 146 27.62 -3.77 16.11
CA ILE A 146 26.80 -4.95 16.42
C ILE A 146 25.50 -4.51 17.10
N LEU A 147 25.55 -3.59 18.05
CA LEU A 147 24.35 -3.06 18.71
C LEU A 147 23.43 -2.35 17.72
N GLY A 148 23.97 -1.49 16.85
CA GLY A 148 23.18 -0.83 15.80
C GLY A 148 22.54 -1.82 14.83
N ALA A 149 23.26 -2.87 14.45
CA ALA A 149 22.71 -3.92 13.59
C ALA A 149 21.59 -4.72 14.28
N ASP A 150 21.71 -5.03 15.58
CA ASP A 150 20.65 -5.71 16.34
C ASP A 150 19.40 -4.81 16.47
N SER A 151 19.57 -3.51 16.70
CA SER A 151 18.47 -2.54 16.70
C SER A 151 17.77 -2.46 15.33
N ALA A 152 18.54 -2.37 14.24
CA ALA A 152 18.00 -2.36 12.89
C ALA A 152 17.23 -3.64 12.55
N LEU A 153 17.72 -4.80 13.00
CA LEU A 153 17.02 -6.08 12.84
C LEU A 153 15.72 -6.12 13.64
N SER A 154 15.70 -5.56 14.85
CA SER A 154 14.48 -5.45 15.66
C SER A 154 13.44 -4.57 14.97
N GLU A 155 13.84 -3.36 14.57
CA GLU A 155 12.98 -2.41 13.85
C GLU A 155 12.46 -2.99 12.53
N MET A 156 13.30 -3.69 11.76
CA MET A 156 12.86 -4.37 10.53
C MET A 156 11.87 -5.51 10.83
N THR A 157 11.97 -6.18 11.97
CA THR A 157 11.01 -7.22 12.38
C THR A 157 9.67 -6.61 12.78
N ASP A 158 9.69 -5.47 13.47
CA ASP A 158 8.49 -4.71 13.82
C ASP A 158 7.82 -4.16 12.55
N ALA A 159 8.59 -3.54 11.66
CA ALA A 159 8.16 -3.10 10.34
C ALA A 159 7.54 -4.23 9.51
N ALA A 160 8.13 -5.42 9.51
CA ALA A 160 7.58 -6.59 8.80
C ALA A 160 6.25 -7.06 9.41
N THR A 161 6.10 -6.96 10.73
CA THR A 161 4.86 -7.30 11.44
C THR A 161 3.75 -6.30 11.08
N ASP A 162 4.07 -5.01 11.10
CA ASP A 162 3.16 -3.92 10.75
C ASP A 162 2.77 -3.98 9.27
N LEU A 163 3.72 -4.26 8.39
CA LEU A 163 3.46 -4.44 6.96
C LEU A 163 2.56 -5.65 6.71
N GLY A 164 2.78 -6.75 7.42
CA GLY A 164 1.94 -7.95 7.33
C GLY A 164 0.49 -7.73 7.79
N SER A 165 0.31 -7.03 8.90
CA SER A 165 -1.03 -6.68 9.41
C SER A 165 -1.75 -5.70 8.48
N THR A 166 -1.01 -4.71 7.98
CA THR A 166 -1.47 -3.72 7.02
C THR A 166 -1.90 -4.38 5.71
N LYS A 167 -1.07 -5.29 5.17
CA LYS A 167 -1.41 -6.06 3.97
C LYS A 167 -2.71 -6.86 4.15
N SER A 168 -2.90 -7.47 5.31
CA SER A 168 -4.12 -8.22 5.63
C SER A 168 -5.35 -7.30 5.69
N ARG A 169 -5.20 -6.14 6.35
CA ARG A 169 -6.26 -5.11 6.44
C ARG A 169 -6.64 -4.55 5.07
N ILE A 170 -5.67 -4.29 4.19
CA ILE A 170 -5.90 -3.84 2.81
C ILE A 170 -6.63 -4.92 2.02
N GLY A 171 -6.21 -6.19 2.12
CA GLY A 171 -6.89 -7.30 1.45
C GLY A 171 -8.37 -7.39 1.81
N LEU A 172 -8.71 -7.29 3.11
CA LEU A 172 -10.10 -7.28 3.57
C LEU A 172 -10.91 -6.13 2.98
N GLN A 173 -10.31 -4.93 2.86
CA GLN A 173 -10.99 -3.79 2.25
C GLN A 173 -11.16 -3.95 0.74
N GLN A 174 -10.17 -4.52 0.05
CA GLN A 174 -10.28 -4.82 -1.39
C GLN A 174 -11.44 -5.77 -1.65
N ASP A 175 -11.58 -6.82 -0.85
CA ASP A 175 -12.69 -7.77 -0.96
C ASP A 175 -14.03 -7.10 -0.68
N PHE A 176 -14.10 -6.24 0.35
CA PHE A 176 -15.31 -5.46 0.65
C PHE A 176 -15.70 -4.55 -0.53
N VAL A 177 -14.75 -3.78 -1.06
CA VAL A 177 -14.99 -2.86 -2.18
C VAL A 177 -15.37 -3.64 -3.44
N LYS A 178 -14.74 -4.80 -3.70
CA LYS A 178 -15.12 -5.68 -4.81
C LYS A 178 -16.57 -6.16 -4.67
N ASN A 179 -16.96 -6.67 -3.51
CA ASN A 179 -18.32 -7.13 -3.27
C ASN A 179 -19.35 -5.98 -3.37
N LEU A 180 -18.97 -4.77 -2.92
CA LEU A 180 -19.79 -3.58 -3.07
C LEU A 180 -19.96 -3.20 -4.54
N MET A 181 -18.88 -3.21 -5.34
CA MET A 181 -18.95 -2.98 -6.79
C MET A 181 -19.86 -4.00 -7.47
N ASP A 182 -19.68 -5.29 -7.19
CA ASP A 182 -20.50 -6.38 -7.76
C ASP A 182 -21.99 -6.25 -7.34
N ALA A 183 -22.29 -5.67 -6.18
CA ALA A 183 -23.65 -5.39 -5.73
C ALA A 183 -24.24 -4.14 -6.40
N ILE A 184 -23.45 -3.08 -6.57
CA ILE A 184 -23.84 -1.85 -7.27
C ILE A 184 -24.11 -2.16 -8.74
N ASP A 185 -23.26 -2.93 -9.41
CA ASP A 185 -23.45 -3.30 -10.82
C ASP A 185 -24.77 -4.05 -11.04
N ARG A 186 -25.09 -4.99 -10.16
CA ARG A 186 -26.38 -5.68 -10.18
C ARG A 186 -27.55 -4.76 -9.86
N GLY A 187 -27.40 -3.87 -8.87
CA GLY A 187 -28.43 -2.91 -8.49
C GLY A 187 -28.73 -1.91 -9.60
N VAL A 188 -27.70 -1.36 -10.25
CA VAL A 188 -27.82 -0.47 -11.41
C VAL A 188 -28.41 -1.23 -12.60
N GLY A 189 -27.94 -2.46 -12.87
CA GLY A 189 -28.53 -3.30 -13.91
C GLY A 189 -30.03 -3.51 -13.73
N GLN A 190 -30.49 -3.82 -12.51
CA GLN A 190 -31.92 -3.96 -12.21
C GLN A 190 -32.71 -2.66 -12.41
N LEU A 191 -32.14 -1.51 -12.04
CA LEU A 191 -32.79 -0.21 -12.24
C LEU A 191 -32.86 0.16 -13.71
N VAL A 192 -31.81 -0.12 -14.49
CA VAL A 192 -31.79 0.11 -15.94
C VAL A 192 -32.75 -0.83 -16.66
N ASP A 193 -32.80 -2.11 -16.29
CA ASP A 193 -33.72 -3.08 -16.86
C ASP A 193 -35.18 -2.74 -16.54
N ALA A 194 -35.46 -2.27 -15.32
CA ALA A 194 -36.79 -1.81 -14.93
C ALA A 194 -37.23 -0.56 -15.71
N ASP A 195 -36.34 0.42 -15.86
CA ASP A 195 -36.59 1.65 -16.63
C ASP A 195 -36.84 1.32 -18.12
N MET A 196 -36.05 0.40 -18.69
CA MET A 196 -36.25 -0.07 -20.07
C MET A 196 -37.63 -0.73 -20.26
N ASN A 197 -38.11 -1.50 -19.29
CA ASN A 197 -39.44 -2.12 -19.35
C ASN A 197 -40.55 -1.06 -19.26
N GLU A 198 -40.44 -0.07 -18.37
CA GLU A 198 -41.44 1.00 -18.23
C GLU A 198 -41.49 1.89 -19.48
N GLU A 199 -40.35 2.30 -20.02
CA GLU A 199 -40.30 3.06 -21.27
C GLU A 199 -40.75 2.24 -22.49
N SER A 200 -40.50 0.93 -22.52
CA SER A 200 -41.03 0.04 -23.57
C SER A 200 -42.56 -0.02 -23.54
N VAL A 201 -43.17 -0.16 -22.36
CA VAL A 201 -44.63 -0.14 -22.20
C VAL A 201 -45.21 1.22 -22.57
N LYS A 202 -44.54 2.31 -22.19
CA LYS A 202 -44.94 3.68 -22.52
C LYS A 202 -44.86 3.95 -24.02
N LEU A 203 -43.83 3.46 -24.70
CA LEU A 203 -43.70 3.50 -26.15
C LEU A 203 -44.83 2.73 -26.85
N GLN A 204 -45.13 1.51 -26.39
CA GLN A 204 -46.25 0.71 -26.92
C GLN A 204 -47.59 1.42 -26.72
N ALA A 205 -47.83 1.99 -25.53
CA ALA A 205 -49.03 2.78 -25.27
C ALA A 205 -49.13 4.03 -26.15
N LEU A 206 -48.00 4.70 -26.44
CA LEU A 206 -47.95 5.84 -27.36
C LEU A 206 -48.27 5.42 -28.80
N GLN A 207 -47.73 4.29 -29.25
CA GLN A 207 -48.03 3.71 -30.56
C GLN A 207 -49.52 3.38 -30.70
N VAL A 208 -50.14 2.77 -29.67
CA VAL A 208 -51.58 2.47 -29.66
C VAL A 208 -52.41 3.76 -29.69
N LYS A 209 -52.03 4.79 -28.91
CA LYS A 209 -52.70 6.10 -28.97
C LYS A 209 -52.61 6.75 -30.35
N GLN A 210 -51.47 6.67 -31.02
CA GLN A 210 -51.30 7.19 -32.38
C GLN A 210 -52.16 6.40 -33.38
N GLN A 211 -52.21 5.07 -33.27
CA GLN A 211 -53.06 4.23 -34.12
C GLN A 211 -54.56 4.55 -33.93
N LEU A 212 -55.01 4.71 -32.69
CA LEU A 212 -56.38 5.14 -32.38
C LEU A 212 -56.65 6.56 -32.86
N GLY A 213 -55.68 7.47 -32.77
CA GLY A 213 -55.78 8.82 -33.32
C GLY A 213 -55.98 8.83 -34.84
N ILE A 214 -55.22 8.00 -35.57
CA ILE A 214 -55.37 7.84 -37.02
C ILE A 214 -56.72 7.22 -37.38
N GLN A 215 -57.16 6.18 -36.64
CA GLN A 215 -58.49 5.59 -36.84
C GLN A 215 -59.62 6.58 -36.56
N ALA A 216 -59.52 7.36 -35.48
CA ALA A 216 -60.49 8.40 -35.14
C ALA A 216 -60.55 9.49 -36.23
N LEU A 217 -59.40 9.92 -36.77
CA LEU A 217 -59.33 10.84 -37.90
C LEU A 217 -59.94 10.25 -39.18
N SER A 218 -59.69 8.97 -39.46
CA SER A 218 -60.29 8.25 -40.59
C SER A 218 -61.82 8.16 -40.46
N ILE A 219 -62.33 7.85 -39.26
CA ILE A 219 -63.78 7.78 -38.98
C ILE A 219 -64.40 9.17 -39.05
N ALA A 220 -63.74 10.21 -38.52
CA ALA A 220 -64.23 11.58 -38.62
C ALA A 220 -64.32 12.07 -40.08
N ASN A 221 -63.33 11.71 -40.92
CA ASN A 221 -63.36 12.01 -42.35
C ASN A 221 -64.44 11.22 -43.10
N GLN A 222 -64.62 9.93 -42.82
CA GLN A 222 -65.70 9.11 -43.42
C GLN A 222 -67.09 9.55 -42.96
N SER A 223 -67.26 9.88 -41.67
CA SER A 223 -68.51 10.41 -41.12
C SER A 223 -68.90 11.74 -41.76
N SER A 224 -67.93 12.64 -41.97
CA SER A 224 -68.16 13.91 -42.66
C SER A 224 -68.57 13.71 -44.13
N GLN A 225 -67.97 12.72 -44.82
CA GLN A 225 -68.34 12.36 -46.19
C GLN A 225 -69.74 11.72 -46.28
N ASN A 226 -70.11 10.86 -45.32
CA ASN A 226 -71.46 10.27 -45.23
C ASN A 226 -72.54 11.33 -44.94
N ILE A 227 -72.22 12.36 -44.14
CA ILE A 227 -73.13 13.50 -43.91
C ILE A 227 -73.32 14.28 -45.22
N LEU A 228 -72.27 14.51 -46.01
CA LEU A 228 -72.39 15.17 -47.31
C LEU A 228 -73.22 14.36 -48.34
N ALA A 229 -73.17 13.03 -48.29
CA ALA A 229 -73.99 12.16 -49.13
C ALA A 229 -75.48 12.14 -48.74
N LEU A 230 -75.83 12.53 -47.51
CA LEU A 230 -77.22 12.64 -47.02
C LEU A 230 -77.92 13.95 -47.42
N PHE A 231 -77.15 14.93 -47.91
CA PHE A 231 -77.66 16.22 -48.38
C PHE A 231 -77.57 16.40 -49.91
N GLN A 232 -77.33 15.31 -50.65
CA GLN A 232 -77.51 15.20 -52.10
C GLN A 232 -78.72 14.33 -52.41
#